data_AF-A0A7C0UD64-F1
#
_entry.id   AF-A0A7C0UD64-F1
#
_cell.length_a   1.000
_cell.length_b   1.000
_cell.length_c   1.000
_cell.angle_alpha   90.00
_cell.angle_beta   90.00
_cell.angle_gamma   90.00
#
_symmetry.space_group_name_H-M   'P 1'
#
loop_
_entity.id
_entity.type
_entity.pdbx_description
1 polymer ?
#
loop_
_entity_poly.entity_id
_entity_poly.type
_entity_poly.pdbx_seq_one_letter_code
_entity_poly.pdbx_strand_id
1 'polypeptide(L)'
;VTDCHGMAENVKNFLTRAIKDLSRSRIKRLIKKREMRAKKYGVYKKSGPLYDLKRYIEKPWKKAFRKPPPDIKIVNYSNLIEVGEYYGDLRPEEEGAEYVECGVTSGGKRRGGCGKLIPLKCFLENFNVCPECGFSYTLDASGWIDCLTDPGSFHELHRNLTVDQLLEEDAITDYYRDFLARQEGRSQFKESLVVGSARIHHFKVAMAVSEFYFCGGSMGVVFGEKFRRAVDYAIQENLPFVSLCCSGGARLYEGISALMQMVKTIESVNRLKRHGLPYISILADPATGGAIASYAALGDIVIAEPKALVIFAGPRVMAARGFDVQEELVRSDSLHHISKDIYKNLGYYHRIRGIQEVVERKDMKYAVAKYLDFCTRIGYGPKKIRKKRAL
;
A
#
# COMPACT_ATOMS: atom_id res chain seq x y z
N VAL A 1 -12.97 -17.21 -34.51
CA VAL A 1 -12.36 -15.94 -34.98
C VAL A 1 -11.68 -16.26 -36.29
N THR A 2 -12.37 -16.11 -37.43
CA THR A 2 -11.91 -16.60 -38.74
C THR A 2 -11.65 -15.48 -39.75
N ASP A 3 -11.90 -14.21 -39.39
CA ASP A 3 -11.59 -13.05 -40.22
C ASP A 3 -10.87 -11.97 -39.40
N CYS A 4 -9.55 -12.08 -39.36
CA CYS A 4 -8.68 -11.11 -38.70
C CYS A 4 -8.74 -9.73 -39.37
N HIS A 5 -9.04 -9.69 -40.68
CA HIS A 5 -9.07 -8.45 -41.44
C HIS A 5 -10.35 -7.65 -41.13
N GLY A 6 -11.51 -8.33 -41.14
CA GLY A 6 -12.78 -7.73 -40.73
C GLY A 6 -12.79 -7.27 -39.26
N MET A 7 -12.08 -7.99 -38.37
CA MET A 7 -11.94 -7.56 -36.98
C MET A 7 -11.05 -6.32 -36.83
N ALA A 8 -9.95 -6.23 -37.59
CA ALA A 8 -9.08 -5.04 -37.62
C ALA A 8 -9.82 -3.81 -38.19
N GLU A 9 -10.61 -4.00 -39.25
CA GLU A 9 -11.46 -2.95 -39.85
C GLU A 9 -12.48 -2.42 -38.83
N ASN A 10 -13.12 -3.32 -38.09
CA ASN A 10 -14.10 -2.97 -37.05
C ASN A 10 -13.46 -2.23 -35.87
N VAL A 11 -12.27 -2.66 -35.43
CA VAL A 11 -11.51 -1.96 -34.38
C VAL A 11 -11.09 -0.57 -34.85
N LYS A 12 -10.60 -0.43 -36.09
CA LYS A 12 -10.26 0.87 -36.70
C LYS A 12 -11.48 1.78 -36.76
N ASN A 13 -12.63 1.28 -37.20
CA ASN A 13 -13.87 2.05 -37.26
C ASN A 13 -14.37 2.47 -35.87
N PHE A 14 -14.27 1.58 -34.87
CA PHE A 14 -14.61 1.88 -33.49
C PHE A 14 -13.70 2.95 -32.89
N LEU A 15 -12.38 2.82 -33.05
CA LEU A 15 -11.41 3.81 -32.58
C LEU A 15 -11.58 5.15 -33.29
N THR A 16 -11.84 5.14 -34.59
CA THR A 16 -12.08 6.38 -35.36
C THR A 16 -13.37 7.07 -34.91
N ARG A 17 -14.43 6.32 -34.60
CA ARG A 17 -15.66 6.86 -34.00
C ARG A 17 -15.42 7.38 -32.59
N ALA A 18 -14.68 6.65 -31.74
CA ALA A 18 -14.33 7.08 -30.39
C ALA A 18 -13.49 8.37 -30.39
N ILE A 19 -12.55 8.50 -31.34
CA ILE A 19 -11.72 9.69 -31.53
C ILE A 19 -12.57 10.86 -32.06
N LYS A 20 -13.50 10.61 -33.00
CA LYS A 20 -14.45 11.63 -33.48
C LYS A 20 -15.46 12.07 -32.41
N ASP A 21 -15.88 11.17 -31.52
CA ASP A 21 -16.74 11.47 -30.37
C ASP A 21 -16.01 12.25 -29.26
N LEU A 22 -14.67 12.15 -29.21
CA LEU A 22 -13.75 12.94 -28.40
C LEU A 22 -13.50 14.34 -29.00
N SER A 23 -14.55 15.00 -29.48
CA SER A 23 -14.42 16.38 -29.94
C SER A 23 -13.90 17.29 -28.82
N ARG A 24 -12.98 18.21 -29.15
CA ARG A 24 -12.39 19.16 -28.17
C ARG A 24 -13.48 19.93 -27.40
N SER A 25 -14.65 20.15 -27.99
CA SER A 25 -15.80 20.79 -27.34
C SER A 25 -16.48 19.91 -26.28
N ARG A 26 -16.60 18.59 -26.50
CA ARG A 26 -17.10 17.63 -25.49
C ARG A 26 -16.10 17.41 -24.36
N ILE A 27 -14.79 17.35 -24.66
CA ILE A 27 -13.74 17.28 -23.64
C ILE A 27 -13.80 18.52 -22.74
N LYS A 28 -13.91 19.73 -23.32
CA LYS A 28 -14.09 20.97 -22.55
C LYS A 28 -15.35 20.96 -21.68
N ARG A 29 -16.49 20.44 -22.19
CA ARG A 29 -17.71 20.27 -21.37
C ARG A 29 -17.54 19.27 -20.23
N LEU A 30 -16.84 18.16 -20.45
CA LEU A 30 -16.56 17.15 -19.42
C LEU A 30 -15.61 17.70 -18.35
N ILE A 31 -14.58 18.44 -18.75
CA ILE A 31 -13.67 19.15 -17.83
C ILE A 31 -14.47 20.16 -16.99
N LYS A 32 -15.33 20.98 -17.62
CA LYS A 32 -16.17 21.95 -16.91
C LYS A 32 -17.16 21.29 -15.94
N LYS A 33 -17.77 20.16 -16.31
CA LYS A 33 -18.64 19.37 -15.41
C LYS A 33 -17.86 18.76 -14.23
N ARG A 34 -16.63 18.29 -14.47
CA ARG A 34 -15.73 17.79 -13.41
C ARG A 34 -15.30 18.91 -12.49
N GLU A 35 -14.99 20.09 -13.01
CA GLU A 35 -14.65 21.28 -12.22
C GLU A 35 -15.82 21.72 -11.34
N MET A 36 -17.05 21.73 -11.86
CA MET A 36 -18.24 22.03 -11.05
C MET A 36 -18.50 20.99 -9.95
N ARG A 37 -18.31 19.69 -10.22
CA ARG A 37 -18.37 18.65 -9.18
C ARG A 37 -17.27 18.83 -8.14
N ALA A 38 -16.04 19.11 -8.59
CA ALA A 38 -14.90 19.33 -7.72
C ALA A 38 -15.13 20.54 -6.78
N LYS A 39 -15.71 21.64 -7.29
CA LYS A 39 -16.15 22.79 -6.47
C LYS A 39 -17.25 22.40 -5.47
N LYS A 40 -18.26 21.62 -5.89
CA LYS A 40 -19.34 21.14 -5.01
C LYS A 40 -18.82 20.28 -3.85
N TYR A 41 -17.75 19.52 -4.05
CA TYR A 41 -17.14 18.65 -3.03
C TYR A 41 -15.94 19.29 -2.32
N GLY A 42 -15.67 20.59 -2.50
CA GLY A 42 -14.55 21.29 -1.85
C GLY A 42 -13.15 20.90 -2.34
N VAL A 43 -13.04 20.20 -3.48
CA VAL A 43 -11.80 19.68 -4.06
C VAL A 43 -11.30 20.59 -5.18
N TYR A 44 -11.04 21.87 -4.91
CA TYR A 44 -10.55 22.77 -5.96
C TYR A 44 -9.02 22.66 -6.15
N LYS A 45 -8.57 22.19 -7.33
CA LYS A 45 -7.17 22.31 -7.78
C LYS A 45 -7.00 23.61 -8.56
N LYS A 46 -6.06 24.47 -8.15
CA LYS A 46 -5.56 25.57 -8.99
C LYS A 46 -4.80 24.94 -10.18
N SER A 47 -5.30 25.09 -11.41
CA SER A 47 -4.59 24.65 -12.62
C SER A 47 -4.44 25.80 -13.61
N GLY A 48 -3.20 26.11 -13.99
CA GLY A 48 -2.82 27.02 -15.07
C GLY A 48 -1.60 26.46 -15.83
N PRO A 49 -1.19 27.05 -16.97
CA PRO A 49 -0.11 26.54 -17.81
C PRO A 49 1.23 26.36 -17.07
N LEU A 50 1.49 27.20 -16.06
CA LEU A 50 2.64 27.07 -15.16
C LEU A 50 2.58 25.82 -14.25
N TYR A 51 1.39 25.32 -13.92
CA TYR A 51 1.20 24.16 -13.05
C TYR A 51 1.45 22.82 -13.79
N ASP A 52 1.10 22.76 -15.08
CA ASP A 52 1.41 21.60 -15.92
C ASP A 52 2.90 21.51 -16.25
N LEU A 53 3.58 22.66 -16.46
CA LEU A 53 5.05 22.70 -16.58
C LEU A 53 5.72 22.24 -15.27
N LYS A 54 5.21 22.70 -14.12
CA LYS A 54 5.65 22.27 -12.80
C LYS A 54 5.50 20.75 -12.60
N ARG A 55 4.47 20.12 -13.17
CA ARG A 55 4.25 18.66 -13.08
C ARG A 55 5.27 17.83 -13.88
N TYR A 56 5.78 18.35 -15.00
CA TYR A 56 6.84 17.69 -15.77
C TYR A 56 8.22 17.87 -15.14
N ILE A 57 8.47 19.02 -14.50
CA ILE A 57 9.72 19.31 -13.78
C ILE A 57 9.74 18.62 -12.40
N GLU A 58 8.60 18.55 -11.69
CA GLU A 58 8.50 17.92 -10.36
C GLU A 58 8.59 16.38 -10.41
N LYS A 59 8.30 15.72 -11.54
CA LYS A 59 8.31 14.25 -11.63
C LYS A 59 9.72 13.64 -11.50
N PRO A 60 10.75 14.14 -12.20
CA PRO A 60 12.13 13.75 -11.94
C PRO A 60 12.62 14.22 -10.57
N TRP A 61 12.28 15.46 -10.18
CA TRP A 61 12.76 16.07 -8.93
C TRP A 61 12.22 15.40 -7.67
N LYS A 62 10.93 15.04 -7.60
CA LYS A 62 10.35 14.36 -6.42
C LYS A 62 10.89 12.95 -6.22
N LYS A 63 11.33 12.28 -7.30
CA LYS A 63 12.05 11.00 -7.19
C LYS A 63 13.49 11.20 -6.72
N ALA A 64 14.16 12.26 -7.17
CA ALA A 64 15.52 12.61 -6.77
C ALA A 64 15.62 13.08 -5.30
N PHE A 65 14.57 13.70 -4.75
CA PHE A 65 14.51 14.17 -3.35
C PHE A 65 13.77 13.22 -2.40
N ARG A 66 13.82 11.90 -2.65
CA ARG A 66 13.38 10.92 -1.64
C ARG A 66 14.40 10.91 -0.51
N LYS A 67 14.02 11.45 0.65
CA LYS A 67 14.79 11.20 1.86
C LYS A 67 14.60 9.73 2.24
N PRO A 68 15.68 8.97 2.51
CA PRO A 68 15.52 7.64 3.03
C PRO A 68 14.77 7.70 4.37
N PRO A 69 14.07 6.63 4.73
CA PRO A 69 13.39 6.57 6.02
C PRO A 69 14.34 6.87 7.18
N PRO A 70 13.82 7.38 8.32
CA PRO A 70 14.64 7.84 9.44
C PRO A 70 15.52 6.74 10.06
N ASP A 71 15.24 5.48 9.74
CA ASP A 71 15.94 4.32 10.28
C ASP A 71 17.20 3.94 9.50
N ILE A 72 17.44 4.58 8.34
CA ILE A 72 18.53 4.27 7.42
C ILE A 72 19.64 5.31 7.56
N LYS A 73 20.85 4.82 7.87
CA LYS A 73 22.05 5.66 7.94
C LYS A 73 22.64 5.82 6.54
N ILE A 74 22.75 7.07 6.08
CA ILE A 74 23.51 7.41 4.88
C ILE A 74 24.98 7.54 5.27
N VAL A 75 25.86 6.90 4.51
CA VAL A 75 27.31 7.04 4.62
C VAL A 75 27.79 7.85 3.42
N ASN A 76 28.50 8.94 3.70
CA ASN A 76 29.14 9.77 2.70
C ASN A 76 30.63 9.48 2.73
N TYR A 77 31.17 8.97 1.64
CA TYR A 77 32.61 8.87 1.44
C TYR A 77 33.06 10.13 0.70
N SER A 78 33.72 11.04 1.42
CA SER A 78 34.16 12.32 0.88
C SER A 78 35.62 12.35 0.44
N ASN A 79 36.36 11.23 0.52
CA ASN A 79 37.78 11.21 0.19
C ASN A 79 38.20 9.98 -0.63
N LEU A 80 38.99 10.25 -1.68
CA LEU A 80 39.76 9.30 -2.52
C LEU A 80 40.74 8.36 -1.77
N ILE A 81 40.70 8.29 -0.43
CA ILE A 81 41.75 7.67 0.40
C ILE A 81 41.21 6.70 1.47
N GLU A 82 39.88 6.55 1.66
CA GLU A 82 39.36 5.50 2.55
C GLU A 82 39.36 4.14 1.84
N VAL A 83 40.54 3.51 1.82
CA VAL A 83 40.71 2.13 1.38
C VAL A 83 40.08 1.22 2.44
N GLY A 84 38.93 0.63 2.14
CA GLY A 84 38.35 -0.43 2.96
C GLY A 84 39.31 -1.62 3.08
N GLU A 85 39.13 -2.48 4.09
CA GLU A 85 39.99 -3.65 4.38
C GLU A 85 40.13 -4.67 3.24
N TYR A 86 39.40 -4.49 2.14
CA TYR A 86 39.45 -5.30 0.93
C TYR A 86 40.20 -4.56 -0.18
N TYR A 87 41.51 -4.79 -0.25
CA TYR A 87 42.49 -4.16 -1.17
C TYR A 87 42.31 -4.48 -2.68
N GLY A 88 41.11 -4.84 -3.16
CA GLY A 88 40.94 -5.47 -4.48
C GLY A 88 39.77 -5.04 -5.36
N ASP A 89 38.80 -4.24 -4.89
CA ASP A 89 37.60 -3.90 -5.69
C ASP A 89 37.48 -2.37 -5.85
N LEU A 90 38.42 -1.76 -6.59
CA LEU A 90 38.36 -0.35 -6.97
C LEU A 90 37.27 -0.15 -8.04
N ARG A 91 36.01 0.00 -7.61
CA ARG A 91 35.00 0.61 -8.48
C ARG A 91 35.19 2.12 -8.40
N PRO A 92 35.24 2.85 -9.52
CA PRO A 92 35.37 4.31 -9.48
C PRO A 92 34.16 4.88 -8.74
N GLU A 93 34.40 5.36 -7.52
CA GLU A 93 33.41 6.03 -6.68
C GLU A 93 33.20 7.44 -7.25
N GLU A 94 31.99 7.74 -7.72
CA GLU A 94 31.64 9.10 -8.13
C GLU A 94 31.77 10.03 -6.91
N GLU A 95 32.53 11.13 -7.04
CA GLU A 95 32.68 12.13 -5.97
C GLU A 95 31.30 12.63 -5.49
N GLY A 96 31.01 12.43 -4.21
CA GLY A 96 29.74 12.84 -3.59
C GLY A 96 28.60 11.81 -3.68
N ALA A 97 28.87 10.57 -4.10
CA ALA A 97 27.87 9.51 -4.07
C ALA A 97 27.49 9.11 -2.63
N GLU A 98 26.19 9.14 -2.33
CA GLU A 98 25.63 8.68 -1.06
C GLU A 98 25.44 7.16 -1.08
N TYR A 99 25.85 6.47 0.00
CA TYR A 99 25.71 5.02 0.14
C TYR A 99 24.88 4.62 1.35
N VAL A 100 24.31 3.42 1.28
CA VAL A 100 23.61 2.75 2.37
C VAL A 100 24.31 1.42 2.65
N GLU A 101 24.71 1.20 3.90
CA GLU A 101 25.24 -0.09 4.34
C GLU A 101 24.10 -1.06 4.65
N CYS A 102 24.10 -2.24 4.02
CA CYS A 102 23.03 -3.21 4.19
C CYS A 102 23.01 -3.85 5.59
N GLY A 103 21.86 -3.76 6.27
CA GLY A 103 21.61 -4.34 7.59
C GLY A 103 21.89 -3.40 8.75
N VAL A 104 22.42 -2.20 8.50
CA VAL A 104 22.74 -1.22 9.54
C VAL A 104 21.59 -0.23 9.71
N THR A 105 21.13 -0.08 10.95
CA THR A 105 20.10 0.91 11.33
C THR A 105 20.74 2.19 11.90
N SER A 106 19.99 3.28 12.00
CA SER A 106 20.46 4.58 12.55
C SER A 106 21.15 4.50 13.91
N GLY A 107 20.95 3.43 14.69
CA GLY A 107 21.65 3.17 15.95
C GLY A 107 22.97 2.39 15.85
N GLY A 108 23.50 2.17 14.64
CA GLY A 108 24.77 1.46 14.40
C GLY A 108 24.74 -0.06 14.64
N LYS A 109 23.61 -0.61 15.11
CA LYS A 109 23.44 -2.06 15.29
C LYS A 109 23.02 -2.71 13.98
N ARG A 110 23.78 -3.72 13.56
CA ARG A 110 23.44 -4.57 12.42
C ARG A 110 22.34 -5.56 12.80
N ARG A 111 21.25 -5.59 12.04
CA ARG A 111 20.18 -6.59 12.13
C ARG A 111 20.02 -7.26 10.78
N GLY A 112 20.59 -8.46 10.64
CA GLY A 112 20.59 -9.17 9.36
C GLY A 112 21.38 -8.43 8.27
N GLY A 113 20.98 -8.63 7.01
CA GLY A 113 21.60 -8.00 5.83
C GLY A 113 23.02 -8.49 5.52
N CYS A 114 23.53 -8.17 4.33
CA CYS A 114 24.85 -8.61 3.86
C CYS A 114 26.01 -7.69 4.23
N GLY A 115 25.78 -6.47 4.75
CA GLY A 115 26.84 -5.53 5.11
C GLY A 115 27.51 -4.83 3.91
N LYS A 116 27.07 -5.11 2.68
CA LYS A 116 27.59 -4.41 1.49
C LYS A 116 27.11 -2.96 1.43
N LEU A 117 27.95 -2.10 0.88
CA LEU A 117 27.62 -0.73 0.52
C LEU A 117 26.82 -0.72 -0.78
N ILE A 118 25.67 -0.04 -0.76
CA ILE A 118 24.75 0.07 -1.90
C ILE A 118 24.60 1.55 -2.23
N PRO A 119 24.76 1.95 -3.50
CA PRO A 119 24.46 3.33 -3.91
C PRO A 119 23.03 3.70 -3.55
N LEU A 120 22.82 4.84 -2.88
CA LEU A 120 21.52 5.27 -2.37
C LEU A 120 20.46 5.32 -3.48
N LYS A 121 20.84 5.79 -4.68
CA LYS A 121 19.96 5.83 -5.84
C LYS A 121 19.41 4.45 -6.20
N CYS A 122 20.29 3.45 -6.30
CA CYS A 122 19.91 2.06 -6.61
C CYS A 122 18.98 1.50 -5.51
N PHE A 123 19.32 1.77 -4.24
CA PHE A 123 18.52 1.35 -3.09
C PHE A 123 17.09 1.95 -3.09
N LEU A 124 16.96 3.25 -3.40
CA LEU A 124 15.67 3.95 -3.47
C LEU A 124 14.85 3.54 -4.70
N GLU A 125 15.50 3.27 -5.83
CA GLU A 125 14.86 2.74 -7.04
C GLU A 125 14.32 1.32 -6.81
N ASN A 126 14.99 0.53 -5.98
CA ASN A 126 14.54 -0.80 -5.55
C ASN A 126 13.65 -0.79 -4.30
N PHE A 127 13.00 0.35 -3.99
CA PHE A 127 12.03 0.50 -2.90
C PHE A 127 12.53 0.03 -1.53
N ASN A 128 13.74 0.44 -1.16
CA ASN A 128 14.39 0.12 0.11
C ASN A 128 14.61 -1.39 0.32
N VAL A 129 14.90 -2.12 -0.76
CA VAL A 129 15.32 -3.52 -0.72
C VAL A 129 16.76 -3.61 -1.18
N CYS A 130 17.58 -4.31 -0.40
CA CYS A 130 18.96 -4.58 -0.79
C CYS A 130 18.99 -5.44 -2.06
N PRO A 131 19.62 -4.97 -3.17
CA PRO A 131 19.69 -5.73 -4.42
C PRO A 131 20.57 -6.98 -4.31
N GLU A 132 21.46 -7.04 -3.32
CA GLU A 132 22.44 -8.12 -3.14
C GLU A 132 21.90 -9.31 -2.34
N CYS A 133 21.11 -9.06 -1.30
CA CYS A 133 20.63 -10.12 -0.39
C CYS A 133 19.11 -10.14 -0.17
N GLY A 134 18.38 -9.20 -0.77
CA GLY A 134 16.93 -9.10 -0.64
C GLY A 134 16.46 -8.66 0.75
N PHE A 135 17.34 -8.14 1.60
CA PHE A 135 16.94 -7.57 2.90
C PHE A 135 16.06 -6.34 2.67
N SER A 136 14.81 -6.43 3.11
CA SER A 136 13.82 -5.37 3.01
C SER A 136 13.87 -4.47 4.25
N TYR A 137 13.91 -3.16 4.03
CA TYR A 137 13.65 -2.18 5.07
C TYR A 137 12.18 -1.76 5.03
N THR A 138 11.67 -1.20 6.12
CA THR A 138 10.35 -0.59 6.12
C THR A 138 10.27 0.49 5.04
N LEU A 139 9.16 0.48 4.29
CA LEU A 139 8.84 1.49 3.30
C LEU A 139 7.64 2.30 3.80
N ASP A 140 7.74 3.62 3.71
CA ASP A 140 6.67 4.54 4.12
C ASP A 140 5.47 4.44 3.16
N ALA A 141 4.33 5.05 3.53
CA ALA A 141 3.14 4.97 2.69
C ALA A 141 3.36 5.65 1.33
N SER A 142 4.20 6.69 1.25
CA SER A 142 4.54 7.36 -0.01
C SER A 142 5.30 6.44 -0.95
N GLY A 143 6.31 5.73 -0.44
CA GLY A 143 7.07 4.74 -1.19
C GLY A 143 6.18 3.62 -1.71
N TRP A 144 5.24 3.13 -0.88
CA TRP A 144 4.26 2.12 -1.31
C TRP A 144 3.27 2.63 -2.36
N ILE A 145 2.78 3.87 -2.23
CA ILE A 145 1.92 4.50 -3.23
C ILE A 145 2.65 4.59 -4.57
N ASP A 146 3.91 5.01 -4.58
CA ASP A 146 4.71 5.09 -5.79
C ASP A 146 5.05 3.71 -6.37
N CYS A 147 5.25 2.71 -5.51
CA CYS A 147 5.46 1.32 -5.89
C CYS A 147 4.24 0.74 -6.63
N LEU A 148 3.04 0.94 -6.07
CA LEU A 148 1.83 0.27 -6.54
C LEU A 148 1.09 1.05 -7.64
N THR A 149 1.12 2.38 -7.60
CA THR A 149 0.21 3.20 -8.43
C THR A 149 0.83 3.72 -9.72
N ASP A 150 -0.01 4.13 -10.65
CA ASP A 150 0.41 4.85 -11.86
C ASP A 150 0.86 6.27 -11.47
N PRO A 151 1.97 6.78 -12.04
CA PRO A 151 2.54 8.06 -11.65
C PRO A 151 1.52 9.22 -11.64
N GLY A 152 1.30 9.80 -10.46
CA GLY A 152 0.39 10.94 -10.27
C GLY A 152 -1.10 10.60 -10.41
N SER A 153 -1.47 9.32 -10.26
CA SER A 153 -2.86 8.86 -10.26
C SER A 153 -3.49 8.83 -8.86
N PHE A 154 -2.67 8.72 -7.80
CA PHE A 154 -3.16 8.67 -6.43
C PHE A 154 -3.81 9.99 -6.01
N HIS A 155 -5.01 9.89 -5.47
CA HIS A 155 -5.77 10.99 -4.88
C HIS A 155 -6.21 10.58 -3.48
N GLU A 156 -5.57 11.17 -2.48
CA GLU A 156 -5.87 10.92 -1.07
C GLU A 156 -7.30 11.36 -0.72
N LEU A 157 -7.97 10.56 0.10
CA LEU A 157 -9.30 10.80 0.64
C LEU A 157 -9.20 10.93 2.17
N HIS A 158 -10.04 11.78 2.75
CA HIS A 158 -10.12 11.97 4.22
C HIS A 158 -8.78 12.31 4.89
N ARG A 159 -7.94 13.12 4.22
CA ARG A 159 -6.61 13.53 4.70
C ARG A 159 -6.64 14.23 6.07
N ASN A 160 -7.66 15.02 6.33
CA ASN A 160 -7.78 15.85 7.54
C ASN A 160 -8.65 15.23 8.64
N LEU A 161 -8.99 13.93 8.55
CA LEU A 161 -9.70 13.27 9.62
C LEU A 161 -8.74 13.06 10.80
N THR A 162 -9.13 13.54 11.98
CA THR A 162 -8.34 13.45 13.22
C THR A 162 -9.13 12.74 14.31
N VAL A 163 -8.44 12.39 15.40
CA VAL A 163 -9.05 11.69 16.54
C VAL A 163 -10.13 12.55 17.21
N ASP A 164 -9.92 13.86 17.32
CA ASP A 164 -10.85 14.81 17.96
C ASP A 164 -12.21 14.91 17.26
N GLN A 165 -12.30 14.46 16.00
CA GLN A 165 -13.56 14.41 15.25
C GLN A 165 -14.35 13.12 15.50
N LEU A 166 -13.76 12.11 16.14
CA LEU A 166 -14.30 10.76 16.28
C LEU A 166 -14.43 10.29 17.73
N LEU A 167 -13.59 10.80 18.62
CA LEU A 167 -13.62 10.51 20.05
C LEU A 167 -14.09 11.74 20.83
N GLU A 168 -14.82 11.48 21.92
CA GLU A 168 -15.16 12.49 22.90
C GLU A 168 -13.89 12.98 23.62
N GLU A 169 -13.91 14.23 24.07
CA GLU A 169 -12.73 14.86 24.66
C GLU A 169 -12.21 14.09 25.90
N ASP A 170 -13.13 13.61 26.73
CA ASP A 170 -12.84 12.81 27.92
C ASP A 170 -12.20 11.44 27.61
N ALA A 171 -12.39 10.93 26.38
CA ALA A 171 -11.76 9.69 25.94
C ALA A 171 -10.31 9.89 25.46
N ILE A 172 -9.86 11.14 25.27
CA ILE A 172 -8.52 11.48 24.80
C ILE A 172 -7.67 11.93 26.00
N THR A 173 -6.99 10.98 26.62
CA THR A 173 -6.09 11.25 27.75
C THR A 173 -4.91 12.15 27.36
N ASP A 174 -4.41 12.95 28.31
CA ASP A 174 -3.23 13.82 28.10
C ASP A 174 -2.01 13.01 27.64
N TYR A 175 -1.81 11.82 28.21
CA TYR A 175 -0.76 10.90 27.80
C TYR A 175 -0.87 10.50 26.31
N TYR A 176 -2.10 10.33 25.80
CA TYR A 176 -2.30 10.03 24.40
C TYR A 176 -2.05 11.26 23.51
N ARG A 177 -2.45 12.46 23.94
CA ARG A 177 -2.15 13.72 23.22
C ARG A 177 -0.64 13.94 23.10
N ASP A 178 0.09 13.76 24.19
CA ASP A 178 1.56 13.84 24.21
C ASP A 178 2.20 12.80 23.29
N PHE A 179 1.66 11.56 23.29
CA PHE A 179 2.13 10.51 22.41
C PHE A 179 1.94 10.88 20.93
N LEU A 180 0.78 11.42 20.56
CA LEU A 180 0.48 11.89 19.19
C LEU A 180 1.38 13.08 18.80
N ALA A 181 1.60 14.03 19.70
CA ALA A 181 2.49 15.16 19.48
C ALA A 181 3.93 14.69 19.17
N ARG A 182 4.41 13.63 19.84
CA ARG A 182 5.73 13.02 19.54
C ARG A 182 5.80 12.30 18.19
N GLN A 183 4.66 12.01 17.56
CA GLN A 183 4.62 11.45 16.19
C GLN A 183 4.62 12.53 15.11
N GLU A 184 4.33 13.79 15.46
CA GLU A 184 4.37 14.88 14.49
C GLU A 184 5.76 15.02 13.87
N GLY A 185 5.79 15.26 12.56
CA GLY A 185 7.03 15.36 11.80
C GLY A 185 7.71 14.03 11.43
N ARG A 186 7.29 12.88 12.00
CA ARG A 186 7.82 11.55 11.63
C ARG A 186 7.28 11.03 10.30
N SER A 187 6.06 11.43 9.94
CA SER A 187 5.46 11.16 8.64
C SER A 187 4.78 12.43 8.11
N GLN A 188 4.69 12.54 6.78
CA GLN A 188 3.90 13.58 6.13
C GLN A 188 2.39 13.31 6.18
N PHE A 189 1.99 12.10 6.56
CA PHE A 189 0.60 11.71 6.74
C PHE A 189 0.15 11.92 8.19
N LYS A 190 -1.11 12.28 8.35
CA LYS A 190 -1.72 12.58 9.66
C LYS A 190 -2.21 11.34 10.41
N GLU A 191 -2.08 10.16 9.82
CA GLU A 191 -2.58 8.91 10.38
C GLU A 191 -1.84 7.71 9.75
N SER A 192 -1.79 6.60 10.48
CA SER A 192 -1.25 5.27 10.12
C SER A 192 -1.94 4.56 8.95
N LEU A 193 -3.03 5.13 8.41
CA LEU A 193 -3.67 4.65 7.19
C LEU A 193 -3.89 5.80 6.22
N VAL A 194 -3.34 5.66 5.03
CA VAL A 194 -3.57 6.57 3.90
C VAL A 194 -4.55 5.90 2.97
N VAL A 195 -5.71 6.52 2.75
CA VAL A 195 -6.73 5.99 1.84
C VAL A 195 -6.91 6.91 0.65
N GLY A 196 -7.24 6.34 -0.50
CA GLY A 196 -7.35 7.12 -1.73
C GLY A 196 -7.92 6.35 -2.91
N SER A 197 -8.18 7.07 -3.98
CA SER A 197 -8.42 6.46 -5.30
C SER A 197 -7.14 6.52 -6.12
N ALA A 198 -6.82 5.47 -6.88
CA ALA A 198 -5.63 5.44 -7.72
C ALA A 198 -5.88 4.66 -9.02
N ARG A 199 -4.85 4.59 -9.86
CA ARG A 199 -4.80 3.63 -10.97
C ARG A 199 -3.62 2.69 -10.78
N ILE A 200 -3.80 1.39 -11.03
CA ILE A 200 -2.73 0.38 -11.04
C ILE A 200 -2.76 -0.24 -12.42
N HIS A 201 -1.77 0.04 -13.28
CA HIS A 201 -1.80 -0.34 -14.68
C HIS A 201 -3.19 -0.10 -15.26
N HIS A 202 -3.59 1.17 -15.42
CA HIS A 202 -4.89 1.60 -15.94
C HIS A 202 -6.16 1.27 -15.14
N PHE A 203 -6.20 0.22 -14.32
CA PHE A 203 -7.35 -0.15 -13.49
C PHE A 203 -7.58 0.88 -12.40
N LYS A 204 -8.77 1.49 -12.35
CA LYS A 204 -9.15 2.41 -11.27
C LYS A 204 -9.48 1.57 -10.02
N VAL A 205 -8.84 1.89 -8.91
CA VAL A 205 -8.95 1.16 -7.64
C VAL A 205 -9.22 2.14 -6.50
N ALA A 206 -9.90 1.67 -5.47
CA ALA A 206 -9.87 2.28 -4.15
C ALA A 206 -8.75 1.59 -3.34
N MET A 207 -7.97 2.35 -2.60
CA MET A 207 -6.78 1.86 -1.91
C MET A 207 -6.72 2.30 -0.46
N ALA A 208 -6.11 1.45 0.38
CA ALA A 208 -5.74 1.74 1.76
C ALA A 208 -4.30 1.28 2.00
N VAL A 209 -3.39 2.18 2.34
CA VAL A 209 -1.96 1.91 2.49
C VAL A 209 -1.54 2.28 3.91
N SER A 210 -1.00 1.34 4.66
CA SER A 210 -0.46 1.61 6.01
C SER A 210 0.74 2.55 5.96
N GLU A 211 0.80 3.48 6.92
CA GLU A 211 1.96 4.31 7.20
C GLU A 211 2.61 3.85 8.50
N PHE A 212 3.70 3.09 8.39
CA PHE A 212 4.38 2.50 9.55
C PHE A 212 5.05 3.55 10.44
N TYR A 213 5.57 4.63 9.86
CA TYR A 213 6.26 5.68 10.62
C TYR A 213 5.31 6.51 11.48
N PHE A 214 3.99 6.38 11.27
CA PHE A 214 2.98 6.92 12.16
C PHE A 214 2.51 5.83 13.13
N CYS A 215 2.86 5.96 14.42
CA CYS A 215 2.46 5.03 15.48
C CYS A 215 2.74 3.53 15.18
N GLY A 216 3.78 3.19 14.40
CA GLY A 216 4.08 1.80 14.04
C GLY A 216 3.04 1.17 13.11
N GLY A 217 2.28 1.97 12.35
CA GLY A 217 1.18 1.48 11.53
C GLY A 217 0.00 0.96 12.34
N SER A 218 -0.07 1.27 13.63
CA SER A 218 -1.08 0.70 14.55
C SER A 218 -2.49 1.16 14.23
N MET A 219 -3.43 0.21 14.24
CA MET A 219 -4.84 0.47 13.95
C MET A 219 -5.55 1.13 15.14
N GLY A 220 -5.94 2.39 14.97
CA GLY A 220 -6.81 3.17 15.86
C GLY A 220 -8.14 3.57 15.21
N VAL A 221 -8.93 4.41 15.88
CA VAL A 221 -10.30 4.80 15.53
C VAL A 221 -10.36 5.53 14.19
N VAL A 222 -9.41 6.44 13.95
CA VAL A 222 -9.28 7.14 12.67
C VAL A 222 -8.87 6.17 11.57
N PHE A 223 -7.95 5.22 11.84
CA PHE A 223 -7.60 4.16 10.90
C PHE A 223 -8.85 3.39 10.46
N GLY A 224 -9.63 2.89 11.43
CA GLY A 224 -10.81 2.09 11.14
C GLY A 224 -11.91 2.89 10.42
N GLU A 225 -12.08 4.18 10.73
CA GLU A 225 -12.99 5.04 9.99
C GLU A 225 -12.52 5.33 8.56
N LYS A 226 -11.24 5.63 8.35
CA LYS A 226 -10.68 5.84 7.00
C LYS A 226 -10.84 4.57 6.16
N PHE A 227 -10.55 3.39 6.72
CA PHE A 227 -10.75 2.12 6.05
C PHE A 227 -12.21 1.90 5.65
N ARG A 228 -13.16 2.08 6.59
CA ARG A 228 -14.60 1.97 6.34
C ARG A 228 -15.05 2.90 5.20
N ARG A 229 -14.63 4.17 5.24
CA ARG A 229 -14.98 5.16 4.21
C ARG A 229 -14.36 4.84 2.85
N ALA A 230 -13.14 4.30 2.81
CA ALA A 230 -12.50 3.87 1.58
C ALA A 230 -13.23 2.70 0.93
N VAL A 231 -13.71 1.74 1.75
CA VAL A 231 -14.56 0.64 1.28
C VAL A 231 -15.91 1.16 0.80
N ASP A 232 -16.56 2.08 1.53
CA ASP A 232 -17.81 2.69 1.06
C ASP A 232 -17.63 3.41 -0.27
N TYR A 233 -16.52 4.13 -0.45
CA TYR A 233 -16.16 4.76 -1.72
C TYR A 233 -15.97 3.71 -2.83
N ALA A 234 -15.29 2.59 -2.54
CA ALA A 234 -15.13 1.49 -3.48
C ALA A 234 -16.50 0.92 -3.92
N ILE A 235 -17.43 0.74 -2.97
CA ILE A 235 -18.79 0.26 -3.26
C ILE A 235 -19.56 1.26 -4.12
N GLN A 236 -19.54 2.55 -3.75
CA GLN A 236 -20.26 3.61 -4.46
C GLN A 236 -19.78 3.78 -5.90
N GLU A 237 -18.47 3.67 -6.12
CA GLU A 237 -17.85 3.82 -7.43
C GLU A 237 -17.70 2.50 -8.19
N ASN A 238 -18.16 1.38 -7.60
CA ASN A 238 -18.03 0.02 -8.12
C ASN A 238 -16.59 -0.32 -8.51
N LEU A 239 -15.65 -0.08 -7.60
CA LEU A 239 -14.21 -0.27 -7.78
C LEU A 239 -13.70 -1.48 -7.01
N PRO A 240 -12.67 -2.17 -7.54
CA PRO A 240 -11.87 -3.10 -6.77
C PRO A 240 -11.19 -2.37 -5.60
N PHE A 241 -11.01 -3.07 -4.49
CA PHE A 241 -10.34 -2.55 -3.30
C PHE A 241 -9.00 -3.23 -3.09
N VAL A 242 -7.95 -2.44 -2.87
CA VAL A 242 -6.59 -2.92 -2.61
C VAL A 242 -6.10 -2.36 -1.28
N SER A 243 -5.71 -3.22 -0.33
CA SER A 243 -5.09 -2.77 0.90
C SER A 243 -3.64 -3.23 0.99
N LEU A 244 -2.77 -2.40 1.58
CA LEU A 244 -1.44 -2.78 2.00
C LEU A 244 -1.32 -2.64 3.51
N CYS A 245 -0.99 -3.75 4.17
CA CYS A 245 -0.82 -3.85 5.61
C CYS A 245 0.68 -3.86 5.95
N CYS A 246 1.12 -2.82 6.64
CA CYS A 246 2.40 -2.73 7.35
C CYS A 246 2.11 -2.17 8.74
N SER A 247 1.98 -3.05 9.73
CA SER A 247 1.39 -2.71 11.04
C SER A 247 1.97 -3.54 12.17
N GLY A 248 2.27 -2.85 13.28
CA GLY A 248 2.57 -3.44 14.58
C GLY A 248 1.35 -3.92 15.38
N GLY A 249 0.12 -3.80 14.86
CA GLY A 249 -1.11 -4.28 15.51
C GLY A 249 -2.10 -3.17 15.89
N ALA A 250 -2.77 -3.30 17.04
CA ALA A 250 -3.78 -2.35 17.52
C ALA A 250 -3.14 -1.17 18.28
N ARG A 251 -3.75 0.01 18.22
CA ARG A 251 -3.29 1.19 18.96
C ARG A 251 -3.76 1.14 20.41
N LEU A 252 -2.94 0.56 21.27
CA LEU A 252 -3.28 0.31 22.68
C LEU A 252 -3.68 1.58 23.47
N TYR A 253 -3.15 2.75 23.09
CA TYR A 253 -3.49 4.04 23.71
C TYR A 253 -4.99 4.38 23.62
N GLU A 254 -5.70 3.87 22.61
CA GLU A 254 -7.14 4.08 22.45
C GLU A 254 -7.97 2.94 23.07
N GLY A 255 -7.33 1.98 23.74
CA GLY A 255 -7.98 0.91 24.49
C GLY A 255 -8.97 0.07 23.67
N ILE A 256 -10.16 -0.15 24.23
CA ILE A 256 -11.24 -0.96 23.61
C ILE A 256 -11.66 -0.38 22.25
N SER A 257 -11.57 0.93 22.06
CA SER A 257 -11.95 1.59 20.81
C SER A 257 -11.07 1.16 19.65
N ALA A 258 -9.76 0.93 19.88
CA ALA A 258 -8.87 0.35 18.87
C ALA A 258 -9.22 -1.11 18.55
N LEU A 259 -9.56 -1.92 19.56
CA LEU A 259 -9.99 -3.31 19.35
C LEU A 259 -11.23 -3.38 18.47
N MET A 260 -12.21 -2.50 18.70
CA MET A 260 -13.45 -2.45 17.91
C MET A 260 -13.23 -2.11 16.44
N GLN A 261 -12.08 -1.54 16.07
CA GLN A 261 -11.76 -1.30 14.66
C GLN A 261 -11.50 -2.59 13.90
N MET A 262 -11.12 -3.69 14.57
CA MET A 262 -11.07 -5.02 13.95
C MET A 262 -12.45 -5.39 13.42
N VAL A 263 -13.49 -5.30 14.25
CA VAL A 263 -14.88 -5.60 13.86
C VAL A 263 -15.33 -4.69 12.72
N LYS A 264 -15.05 -3.39 12.83
CA LYS A 264 -15.43 -2.40 11.81
C LYS A 264 -14.80 -2.69 10.44
N THR A 265 -13.51 -3.04 10.42
CA THR A 265 -12.80 -3.35 9.17
C THR A 265 -13.23 -4.69 8.58
N ILE A 266 -13.44 -5.72 9.42
CA ILE A 266 -14.01 -7.01 9.00
C ILE A 266 -15.38 -6.81 8.35
N GLU A 267 -16.27 -6.06 8.99
CA GLU A 267 -17.61 -5.81 8.46
C GLU A 267 -17.57 -4.98 7.17
N SER A 268 -16.64 -4.04 7.07
CA SER A 268 -16.40 -3.30 5.82
C SER A 268 -16.02 -4.24 4.68
N VAL A 269 -15.04 -5.14 4.89
CA VAL A 269 -14.65 -6.14 3.89
C VAL A 269 -15.83 -7.07 3.54
N ASN A 270 -16.62 -7.51 4.53
CA ASN A 270 -17.79 -8.33 4.27
C ASN A 270 -18.87 -7.60 3.45
N ARG A 271 -19.07 -6.30 3.66
CA ARG A 271 -19.95 -5.46 2.83
C ARG A 271 -19.44 -5.33 1.40
N LEU A 272 -18.13 -5.12 1.22
CA LEU A 272 -17.49 -5.09 -0.10
C LEU A 272 -17.72 -6.40 -0.87
N LYS A 273 -17.45 -7.53 -0.21
CA LYS A 273 -17.63 -8.86 -0.79
C LYS A 273 -19.09 -9.18 -1.11
N ARG A 274 -20.05 -8.71 -0.30
CA ARG A 274 -21.50 -8.84 -0.59
C ARG A 274 -21.92 -8.08 -1.84
N HIS A 275 -21.25 -6.96 -2.16
CA HIS A 275 -21.45 -6.25 -3.42
C HIS A 275 -20.72 -6.92 -4.60
N GLY A 276 -20.04 -8.03 -4.36
CA GLY A 276 -19.30 -8.78 -5.38
C GLY A 276 -18.11 -8.03 -5.91
N LEU A 277 -17.51 -7.11 -5.13
CA LEU A 277 -16.30 -6.38 -5.49
C LEU A 277 -15.06 -7.10 -4.97
N PRO A 278 -13.99 -7.21 -5.77
CA PRO A 278 -12.80 -7.97 -5.40
C PRO A 278 -11.98 -7.19 -4.38
N TYR A 279 -11.43 -7.93 -3.42
CA TYR A 279 -10.52 -7.40 -2.42
C TYR A 279 -9.14 -8.06 -2.52
N ILE A 280 -8.12 -7.26 -2.80
CA ILE A 280 -6.71 -7.69 -2.81
C ILE A 280 -6.04 -7.13 -1.55
N SER A 281 -5.46 -8.00 -0.74
CA SER A 281 -4.68 -7.63 0.44
C SER A 281 -3.19 -7.89 0.21
N ILE A 282 -2.35 -6.92 0.54
CA ILE A 282 -0.90 -6.99 0.42
C ILE A 282 -0.32 -6.97 1.83
N LEU A 283 0.50 -7.97 2.17
CA LEU A 283 1.17 -8.09 3.46
C LEU A 283 2.64 -7.66 3.32
N ALA A 284 2.98 -6.52 3.89
CA ALA A 284 4.34 -6.00 3.98
C ALA A 284 4.96 -6.29 5.35
N ASP A 285 6.28 -6.27 5.46
CA ASP A 285 6.99 -6.47 6.71
C ASP A 285 6.90 -5.22 7.59
N PRO A 286 6.40 -5.30 8.84
CA PRO A 286 5.70 -6.42 9.45
C PRO A 286 4.16 -6.32 9.31
N ALA A 287 3.44 -7.44 9.27
CA ALA A 287 1.98 -7.49 9.29
C ALA A 287 1.50 -8.29 10.52
N THR A 288 1.16 -7.58 11.60
CA THR A 288 0.99 -8.21 12.93
C THR A 288 -0.28 -7.86 13.69
N GLY A 289 -0.57 -8.62 14.73
CA GLY A 289 -1.59 -8.30 15.72
C GLY A 289 -3.01 -8.20 15.17
N GLY A 290 -3.74 -7.20 15.64
CA GLY A 290 -5.12 -6.95 15.23
C GLY A 290 -5.28 -6.68 13.73
N ALA A 291 -4.24 -6.20 13.03
CA ALA A 291 -4.32 -5.94 11.60
C ALA A 291 -4.42 -7.25 10.78
N ILE A 292 -3.52 -8.21 11.04
CA ILE A 292 -3.57 -9.54 10.38
C ILE A 292 -4.80 -10.34 10.81
N ALA A 293 -5.22 -10.24 12.08
CA ALA A 293 -6.43 -10.89 12.59
C ALA A 293 -7.75 -10.20 12.16
N SER A 294 -7.71 -9.22 11.26
CA SER A 294 -8.90 -8.53 10.74
C SER A 294 -8.85 -8.39 9.22
N TYR A 295 -8.78 -7.17 8.69
CA TYR A 295 -8.91 -6.91 7.26
C TYR A 295 -7.81 -7.57 6.42
N ALA A 296 -6.58 -7.67 6.93
CA ALA A 296 -5.45 -8.04 6.10
C ALA A 296 -5.47 -9.53 5.69
N ALA A 297 -6.01 -10.43 6.51
CA ALA A 297 -6.19 -11.85 6.14
C ALA A 297 -7.46 -12.13 5.31
N LEU A 298 -8.36 -11.15 5.18
CA LEU A 298 -9.66 -11.33 4.52
C LEU A 298 -9.64 -11.02 3.02
N GLY A 299 -8.46 -10.86 2.40
CA GLY A 299 -8.34 -10.73 0.95
C GLY A 299 -9.06 -11.88 0.23
N ASP A 300 -9.73 -11.58 -0.90
CA ASP A 300 -10.04 -12.65 -1.86
C ASP A 300 -8.74 -13.18 -2.48
N ILE A 301 -7.76 -12.28 -2.62
CA ILE A 301 -6.38 -12.55 -2.97
C ILE A 301 -5.49 -11.85 -1.95
N VAL A 302 -4.51 -12.57 -1.42
CA VAL A 302 -3.50 -12.11 -0.47
C VAL A 302 -2.14 -12.33 -1.10
N ILE A 303 -1.40 -11.24 -1.25
CA ILE A 303 -0.03 -11.22 -1.76
C ILE A 303 0.86 -10.78 -0.60
N ALA A 304 2.06 -11.33 -0.48
CA ALA A 304 3.02 -10.89 0.54
C ALA A 304 4.36 -10.51 -0.09
N GLU A 305 5.12 -9.63 0.55
CA GLU A 305 6.53 -9.46 0.19
C GLU A 305 7.39 -10.60 0.78
N PRO A 306 8.53 -10.95 0.17
CA PRO A 306 9.42 -12.00 0.68
C PRO A 306 9.88 -11.70 2.11
N LYS A 307 9.98 -12.75 2.93
CA LYS A 307 10.46 -12.70 4.32
C LYS A 307 9.66 -11.76 5.24
N ALA A 308 8.48 -11.31 4.85
CA ALA A 308 7.63 -10.49 5.70
C ALA A 308 7.22 -11.26 6.96
N LEU A 309 7.32 -10.62 8.12
CA LEU A 309 6.82 -11.17 9.37
C LEU A 309 5.30 -11.05 9.40
N VAL A 310 4.59 -12.17 9.36
CA VAL A 310 3.12 -12.23 9.37
C VAL A 310 2.67 -13.09 10.54
N ILE A 311 2.30 -12.46 11.65
CA ILE A 311 2.01 -13.16 12.90
C ILE A 311 0.99 -12.42 13.77
N PHE A 312 0.11 -13.14 14.46
CA PHE A 312 -0.80 -12.53 15.41
C PHE A 312 -0.07 -11.96 16.64
N ALA A 313 0.61 -12.79 17.43
CA ALA A 313 1.40 -12.35 18.57
C ALA A 313 2.87 -12.23 18.19
N GLY A 314 3.43 -11.02 18.18
CA GLY A 314 4.82 -10.80 17.75
C GLY A 314 5.86 -11.52 18.62
N PRO A 315 7.08 -11.80 18.10
CA PRO A 315 8.10 -12.58 18.79
C PRO A 315 8.46 -12.06 20.18
N ARG A 316 8.50 -10.73 20.35
CA ARG A 316 8.75 -10.08 21.65
C ARG A 316 7.69 -10.40 22.70
N VAL A 317 6.41 -10.47 22.30
CA VAL A 317 5.29 -10.76 23.21
C VAL A 317 5.34 -12.21 23.65
N MET A 318 5.63 -13.11 22.71
CA MET A 318 5.76 -14.54 22.96
C MET A 318 6.96 -14.85 23.87
N ALA A 319 8.13 -14.26 23.57
CA ALA A 319 9.34 -14.41 24.37
C ALA A 319 9.15 -13.89 25.81
N ALA A 320 8.45 -12.75 25.99
CA ALA A 320 8.11 -12.21 27.31
C ALA A 320 7.19 -13.13 28.13
N ARG A 321 6.54 -14.12 27.50
CA ARG A 321 5.71 -15.15 28.14
C ARG A 321 6.40 -16.51 28.22
N GLY A 322 7.69 -16.58 27.87
CA GLY A 322 8.48 -17.82 27.94
C GLY A 322 8.20 -18.81 26.81
N PHE A 323 7.55 -18.38 25.72
CA PHE A 323 7.37 -19.22 24.53
C PHE A 323 8.52 -19.01 23.55
N ASP A 324 9.07 -20.11 23.06
CA ASP A 324 10.02 -20.08 21.95
C ASP A 324 9.29 -19.70 20.65
N VAL A 325 9.96 -18.92 19.80
CA VAL A 325 9.38 -18.39 18.56
C VAL A 325 10.27 -18.78 17.41
N GLN A 326 9.82 -19.78 16.66
CA GLN A 326 10.41 -20.11 15.36
C GLN A 326 9.97 -19.08 14.34
N GLU A 327 10.74 -17.99 14.22
CA GLU A 327 10.41 -16.89 13.33
C GLU A 327 10.28 -17.34 11.86
N GLU A 328 11.02 -18.37 11.41
CA GLU A 328 10.92 -18.83 10.03
C GLU A 328 9.52 -19.34 9.68
N LEU A 329 8.79 -19.94 10.62
CA LEU A 329 7.45 -20.49 10.38
C LEU A 329 6.40 -19.40 10.14
N VAL A 330 6.66 -18.18 10.60
CA VAL A 330 5.75 -17.03 10.51
C VAL A 330 6.21 -16.00 9.47
N ARG A 331 7.17 -16.38 8.61
CA ARG A 331 7.53 -15.62 7.42
C ARG A 331 6.59 -15.91 6.27
N SER A 332 6.36 -14.91 5.42
CA SER A 332 5.48 -15.00 4.26
C SER A 332 5.77 -16.19 3.34
N ASP A 333 7.05 -16.55 3.14
CA ASP A 333 7.46 -17.70 2.32
C ASP A 333 6.93 -19.03 2.87
N SER A 334 7.13 -19.27 4.18
CA SER A 334 6.64 -20.47 4.87
C SER A 334 5.11 -20.52 4.90
N LEU A 335 4.47 -19.38 5.19
CA LEU A 335 3.02 -19.27 5.20
C LEU A 335 2.41 -19.47 3.80
N HIS A 336 3.07 -18.99 2.75
CA HIS A 336 2.67 -19.26 1.37
C HIS A 336 2.73 -20.76 1.04
N HIS A 337 3.78 -21.46 1.49
CA HIS A 337 3.89 -22.90 1.32
C HIS A 337 2.72 -23.64 1.97
N ILE A 338 2.43 -23.33 3.24
CA ILE A 338 1.35 -23.96 4.03
C ILE A 338 -0.04 -23.58 3.51
N SER A 339 -0.18 -22.39 2.90
CA SER A 339 -1.47 -21.92 2.35
C SER A 339 -2.07 -22.86 1.29
N LYS A 340 -1.26 -23.73 0.67
CA LYS A 340 -1.72 -24.77 -0.26
C LYS A 340 -2.65 -25.79 0.41
N ASP A 341 -2.42 -26.08 1.70
CA ASP A 341 -3.19 -27.08 2.44
C ASP A 341 -4.60 -26.61 2.83
N ILE A 342 -4.86 -25.30 2.76
CA ILE A 342 -6.17 -24.71 3.02
C ILE A 342 -7.25 -25.34 2.13
N TYR A 343 -6.91 -25.63 0.87
CA TYR A 343 -7.86 -26.23 -0.08
C TYR A 343 -8.24 -27.68 0.24
N LYS A 344 -7.46 -28.36 1.09
CA LYS A 344 -7.79 -29.71 1.57
C LYS A 344 -8.91 -29.68 2.64
N ASN A 345 -9.01 -28.58 3.39
CA ASN A 345 -9.92 -28.44 4.54
C ASN A 345 -10.75 -27.16 4.48
N LEU A 346 -11.42 -26.90 3.34
CA LEU A 346 -12.23 -25.69 3.16
C LEU A 346 -13.36 -25.52 4.19
N GLY A 347 -13.86 -26.63 4.77
CA GLY A 347 -14.85 -26.59 5.84
C GLY A 347 -14.34 -25.90 7.11
N TYR A 348 -13.04 -26.05 7.42
CA TYR A 348 -12.40 -25.43 8.58
C TYR A 348 -11.99 -23.98 8.29
N TYR A 349 -11.37 -23.72 7.13
CA TYR A 349 -10.84 -22.39 6.79
C TYR A 349 -11.89 -21.43 6.19
N HIS A 350 -13.09 -21.92 5.87
CA HIS A 350 -14.20 -21.15 5.32
C HIS A 350 -13.82 -20.25 4.13
N ARG A 351 -13.68 -18.94 4.37
CA ARG A 351 -13.36 -17.91 3.35
C ARG A 351 -11.90 -17.46 3.36
N ILE A 352 -11.09 -17.97 4.28
CA ILE A 352 -9.66 -17.69 4.34
C ILE A 352 -8.97 -18.47 3.22
N ARG A 353 -8.06 -17.81 2.51
CA ARG A 353 -7.33 -18.42 1.39
C ARG A 353 -5.82 -18.52 1.63
N GLY A 354 -5.32 -17.94 2.71
CA GLY A 354 -3.88 -17.85 2.99
C GLY A 354 -3.19 -16.89 2.00
N ILE A 355 -1.87 -17.00 1.86
CA ILE A 355 -1.05 -16.20 0.93
C ILE A 355 -0.99 -16.92 -0.43
N GLN A 356 -1.49 -16.28 -1.49
CA GLN A 356 -1.50 -16.85 -2.85
C GLN A 356 -0.18 -16.65 -3.59
N GLU A 357 0.53 -15.55 -3.32
CA GLU A 357 1.76 -15.23 -4.04
C GLU A 357 2.70 -14.42 -3.13
N VAL A 358 4.00 -14.69 -3.25
CA VAL A 358 5.07 -13.91 -2.61
C VAL A 358 5.83 -13.18 -3.73
N VAL A 359 5.92 -11.85 -3.65
CA VAL A 359 6.38 -11.01 -4.76
C VAL A 359 7.29 -9.89 -4.26
N GLU A 360 8.43 -9.71 -4.93
CA GLU A 360 9.33 -8.58 -4.65
C GLU A 360 8.64 -7.22 -4.93
N ARG A 361 9.01 -6.18 -4.18
CA ARG A 361 8.38 -4.84 -4.30
C ARG A 361 8.37 -4.30 -5.73
N LYS A 362 9.45 -4.49 -6.48
CA LYS A 362 9.57 -4.03 -7.88
C LYS A 362 8.51 -4.63 -8.81
N ASP A 363 8.09 -5.86 -8.54
CA ASP A 363 7.13 -6.63 -9.35
C ASP A 363 5.71 -6.62 -8.75
N MET A 364 5.55 -6.11 -7.52
CA MET A 364 4.29 -6.07 -6.79
C MET A 364 3.17 -5.41 -7.59
N LYS A 365 3.48 -4.31 -8.29
CA LYS A 365 2.52 -3.60 -9.14
C LYS A 365 1.98 -4.48 -10.27
N TYR A 366 2.87 -5.26 -10.90
CA TYR A 366 2.50 -6.19 -11.96
C TYR A 366 1.65 -7.34 -11.42
N ALA A 367 2.02 -7.90 -10.27
CA ALA A 367 1.26 -8.96 -9.63
C ALA A 367 -0.17 -8.51 -9.26
N VAL A 368 -0.33 -7.32 -8.68
CA VAL A 368 -1.65 -6.75 -8.40
C VAL A 368 -2.45 -6.55 -9.69
N ALA A 369 -1.82 -6.01 -10.75
CA ALA A 369 -2.49 -5.79 -12.03
C ALA A 369 -2.94 -7.11 -12.70
N LYS A 370 -2.13 -8.17 -12.62
CA LYS A 370 -2.48 -9.51 -13.09
C LYS A 370 -3.78 -10.00 -12.45
N TYR A 371 -3.92 -9.83 -11.14
CA TYR A 371 -5.13 -10.21 -10.42
C TYR A 371 -6.33 -9.29 -10.70
N LEU A 372 -6.10 -7.99 -10.84
CA LEU A 372 -7.15 -7.04 -11.24
C LEU A 372 -7.70 -7.36 -12.64
N ASP A 373 -6.83 -7.71 -13.58
CA ASP A 373 -7.20 -8.16 -14.92
C ASP A 373 -8.01 -9.47 -14.84
N PHE A 374 -7.53 -10.45 -14.07
CA PHE A 374 -8.26 -11.70 -13.83
C PHE A 374 -9.66 -11.44 -13.27
N CYS A 375 -9.78 -10.62 -12.21
CA CYS A 375 -11.06 -10.23 -11.62
C CYS A 375 -11.96 -9.54 -12.65
N THR A 376 -11.40 -8.66 -13.48
CA THR A 376 -12.17 -7.95 -14.52
C THR A 376 -12.73 -8.91 -15.57
N ARG A 377 -11.95 -9.91 -15.99
CA ARG A 377 -12.37 -10.93 -16.97
C ARG A 377 -13.47 -11.85 -16.46
N ILE A 378 -13.42 -12.25 -15.19
CA ILE A 378 -14.49 -13.06 -14.58
C ILE A 378 -15.76 -12.26 -14.29
N GLY A 379 -15.66 -10.93 -14.34
CA GLY A 379 -16.74 -10.00 -14.05
C GLY A 379 -17.00 -9.89 -12.54
N TYR A 380 -16.80 -8.70 -11.99
CA TYR A 380 -17.19 -8.34 -10.63
C TYR A 380 -18.23 -7.22 -10.64
N GLY A 381 -19.09 -7.21 -9.63
CA GLY A 381 -20.26 -6.35 -9.53
C GLY A 381 -21.49 -7.14 -9.09
N PRO A 382 -22.55 -6.47 -8.64
CA PRO A 382 -23.75 -7.15 -8.18
C PRO A 382 -24.29 -8.01 -9.31
N LYS A 383 -24.30 -9.34 -9.13
CA LYS A 383 -25.15 -10.21 -9.94
C LYS A 383 -26.53 -9.60 -9.83
N LYS A 384 -27.07 -9.06 -10.94
CA LYS A 384 -28.45 -8.56 -10.97
C LYS A 384 -29.28 -9.69 -10.35
N ILE A 385 -29.81 -9.46 -9.16
CA ILE A 385 -30.82 -10.34 -8.59
C ILE A 385 -31.90 -10.32 -9.66
N ARG A 386 -32.03 -11.43 -10.42
CA ARG A 386 -33.13 -11.60 -11.35
C ARG A 386 -34.36 -11.38 -10.49
N LYS A 387 -35.04 -10.23 -10.66
CA LYS A 387 -36.38 -10.04 -10.15
C LYS A 387 -37.14 -11.24 -10.70
N LYS A 388 -37.39 -12.26 -9.85
CA LYS A 388 -38.43 -13.24 -10.15
C LYS A 388 -39.65 -12.36 -10.41
N ARG A 389 -40.10 -12.32 -11.66
CA ARG A 389 -41.45 -11.83 -11.95
C ARG A 389 -42.34 -12.69 -11.07
N ALA A 390 -42.92 -12.08 -10.04
CA ALA A 390 -44.05 -12.67 -9.36
C ALA A 390 -45.09 -12.91 -10.46
N LEU A 391 -45.39 -14.19 -10.69
CA LEU A 391 -46.55 -14.64 -11.44
C LEU A 391 -47.74 -14.64 -10.49
#